data_AF-A0A8J6EQ64-F1
#
_entry.id   AF-A0A8J6EQ64-F1
#
_cell.length_a   1.000
_cell.length_b   1.000
_cell.length_c   1.000
_cell.angle_alpha   90.00
_cell.angle_beta   90.00
_cell.angle_gamma   90.00
#
_symmetry.space_group_name_H-M   'P 1'
#
loop_
_entity.id
_entity.type
_entity.pdbx_description
1 polymer ?
#
loop_
_entity_poly.entity_id
_entity_poly.type
_entity_poly.pdbx_seq_one_letter_code
_entity_poly.pdbx_strand_id
1 'polypeptide(L)'
;MAASLQPEDVIESEEEGTKDLRSVLVTSVLNLEPLDKDLYRGSHHWVPSTQRLFGGQIVGQALVAAASSVTEDEHVHSLHCYFVRAGDPKIPVLYQVDRTRDGRSFSVRSVKAIQHGVPILTCQASFHRSQESPLQHQFTMPTVPAPEELLTREELIYKYLKDPSLVEKHRLGLNKILAQDIPIEIKPINPPDMFHRLPQEPRQMFWVRAKGLIGKPLVTSND
;
A
#
# COMPACT_ATOMS: atom_id res chain seq x y z
N MET A 1 25.72 -60.91 -0.12
CA MET A 1 24.50 -60.44 0.57
C MET A 1 24.49 -58.93 0.46
N ALA A 2 23.70 -58.41 -0.48
CA ALA A 2 23.53 -56.98 -0.66
C ALA A 2 22.67 -56.43 0.47
N ALA A 3 23.14 -55.39 1.14
CA ALA A 3 22.38 -54.65 2.12
C ALA A 3 22.28 -53.19 1.67
N SER A 4 21.03 -52.74 1.60
CA SER A 4 20.54 -51.37 1.80
C SER A 4 20.95 -50.28 0.80
N LEU A 5 19.92 -49.70 0.17
CA LEU A 5 19.54 -48.29 0.34
C LEU A 5 18.14 -48.12 -0.28
N GLN A 6 17.17 -47.69 0.54
CA GLN A 6 15.87 -47.21 0.08
C GLN A 6 16.04 -45.78 -0.48
N PRO A 7 15.30 -45.38 -1.52
CA PRO A 7 15.26 -44.00 -1.95
C PRO A 7 14.16 -43.27 -1.16
N GLU A 8 14.50 -42.78 0.02
CA GLU A 8 13.84 -41.60 0.60
C GLU A 8 14.84 -40.45 0.53
N ASP A 9 14.32 -39.23 0.42
CA ASP A 9 15.02 -37.94 0.25
C ASP A 9 15.44 -37.56 -1.18
N VAL A 10 14.49 -37.01 -1.95
CA VAL A 10 14.63 -35.67 -2.57
C VAL A 10 13.21 -35.11 -2.80
N ILE A 11 12.67 -34.38 -1.82
CA ILE A 11 11.78 -33.24 -2.12
C ILE A 11 12.42 -32.05 -1.41
N GLU A 12 13.41 -31.47 -2.06
CA GLU A 12 13.97 -30.17 -1.69
C GLU A 12 12.86 -29.12 -1.75
N SER A 13 12.63 -28.50 -0.59
CA SER A 13 11.99 -27.22 -0.32
C SER A 13 11.77 -26.29 -1.54
N GLU A 14 10.52 -26.15 -1.95
CA GLU A 14 10.03 -24.94 -2.63
C GLU A 14 9.80 -23.82 -1.59
N GLU A 15 10.86 -23.37 -0.92
CA GLU A 15 10.87 -22.01 -0.35
C GLU A 15 11.39 -21.07 -1.44
N GLU A 16 10.51 -20.79 -2.40
CA GLU A 16 10.68 -19.67 -3.32
C GLU A 16 10.74 -18.40 -2.44
N GLY A 17 11.97 -17.90 -2.24
CA GLY A 17 12.30 -16.91 -1.22
C GLY A 17 11.27 -15.79 -1.13
N THR A 18 10.56 -15.73 0.01
CA THR A 18 9.56 -14.70 0.26
C THR A 18 10.22 -13.34 0.04
N LYS A 19 9.82 -12.62 -1.01
CA LYS A 19 10.38 -11.31 -1.33
C LYS A 19 10.25 -10.41 -0.09
N ASP A 20 11.37 -9.89 0.39
CA ASP A 20 11.41 -8.94 1.51
C ASP A 20 10.86 -7.57 1.06
N LEU A 21 9.54 -7.49 1.01
CA LEU A 21 8.83 -6.30 0.58
C LEU A 21 9.01 -5.15 1.57
N ARG A 22 9.22 -5.45 2.87
CA ARG A 22 9.54 -4.46 3.88
C ARG A 22 10.79 -3.68 3.50
N SER A 23 11.88 -4.38 3.18
CA SER A 23 13.12 -3.73 2.76
C SER A 23 12.92 -2.88 1.52
N VAL A 24 12.18 -3.37 0.52
CA VAL A 24 11.86 -2.58 -0.68
C VAL A 24 11.08 -1.32 -0.30
N LEU A 25 10.02 -1.42 0.50
CA LEU A 25 9.21 -0.27 0.91
C LEU A 25 10.04 0.79 1.63
N VAL A 26 10.87 0.38 2.60
CA VAL A 26 11.68 1.30 3.41
C VAL A 26 12.85 1.90 2.64
N THR A 27 13.44 1.18 1.69
CA THR A 27 14.60 1.66 0.92
C THR A 27 14.22 2.40 -0.37
N SER A 28 12.99 2.25 -0.85
CA SER A 28 12.51 2.89 -2.09
C SER A 28 11.26 3.76 -1.88
N VAL A 29 10.07 3.16 -1.84
CA VAL A 29 8.77 3.85 -1.95
C VAL A 29 8.53 4.84 -0.81
N LEU A 30 8.90 4.46 0.42
CA LEU A 30 8.70 5.25 1.64
C LEU A 30 10.00 5.88 2.14
N ASN A 31 11.11 5.68 1.42
CA ASN A 31 12.40 6.24 1.81
C ASN A 31 12.39 7.77 1.68
N LEU A 32 12.79 8.43 2.76
CA LEU A 32 12.90 9.88 2.83
C LEU A 32 14.32 10.25 3.25
N GLU A 33 14.93 11.14 2.47
CA GLU A 33 16.21 11.73 2.81
C GLU A 33 15.98 12.90 3.78
N PRO A 34 16.56 12.89 4.99
CA PRO A 34 16.52 14.05 5.88
C PRO A 34 17.39 15.18 5.31
N LEU A 35 16.84 16.37 5.18
CA LEU A 35 17.57 17.56 4.72
C LEU A 35 17.93 18.49 5.87
N ASP A 36 17.02 18.65 6.82
CA ASP A 36 17.18 19.44 8.04
C ASP A 36 16.19 18.93 9.10
N LYS A 37 16.18 19.54 10.27
CA LYS A 37 15.17 19.31 11.30
C LYS A 37 13.78 19.49 10.72
N ASP A 38 12.96 18.44 10.84
CA ASP A 38 11.55 18.44 10.42
C ASP A 38 11.38 18.74 8.90
N LEU A 39 12.42 18.51 8.08
CA LEU A 39 12.41 18.69 6.62
C LEU A 39 13.03 17.47 5.91
N TYR A 40 12.26 16.89 4.99
CA TYR A 40 12.63 15.65 4.31
C TYR A 40 12.41 15.73 2.79
N ARG A 41 13.09 14.88 2.02
CA ARG A 41 12.98 14.77 0.56
C ARG A 41 12.63 13.35 0.12
N GLY A 42 11.55 13.22 -0.64
CA GLY A 42 11.21 12.00 -1.38
C GLY A 42 11.58 12.12 -2.85
N SER A 43 12.34 11.15 -3.36
CA SER A 43 12.87 11.18 -4.75
C SER A 43 12.42 9.99 -5.60
N HIS A 44 12.04 8.87 -4.99
CA HIS A 44 11.63 7.67 -5.71
C HIS A 44 10.11 7.64 -5.82
N HIS A 45 9.56 7.97 -6.99
CA HIS A 45 8.11 7.98 -7.21
C HIS A 45 7.68 6.82 -8.09
N TRP A 46 6.69 6.06 -7.62
CA TRP A 46 5.98 5.14 -8.50
C TRP A 46 4.98 5.94 -9.34
N VAL A 47 5.09 5.80 -10.67
CA VAL A 47 4.30 6.58 -11.62
C VAL A 47 3.26 5.67 -12.29
N PRO A 48 1.97 5.77 -11.90
CA PRO A 48 0.89 5.08 -12.60
C PRO A 48 0.78 5.53 -14.06
N SER A 49 0.01 4.78 -14.85
CA SER A 49 -0.25 5.07 -16.27
C SER A 49 -0.86 6.47 -16.53
N THR A 50 -1.41 7.11 -15.50
CA THR A 50 -1.93 8.49 -15.53
C THR A 50 -0.83 9.55 -15.55
N GLN A 51 0.44 9.17 -15.41
CA GLN A 51 1.62 10.05 -15.40
C GLN A 51 1.60 11.12 -14.29
N ARG A 52 0.91 10.85 -13.19
CA ARG A 52 0.85 11.72 -12.01
C ARG A 52 1.45 11.01 -10.82
N LEU A 53 1.87 11.76 -9.80
CA LEU A 53 2.21 11.18 -8.51
C LEU A 53 1.04 10.36 -7.96
N PHE A 54 1.33 9.15 -7.47
CA PHE A 54 0.33 8.34 -6.82
C PHE A 54 0.02 8.89 -5.43
N GLY A 55 -1.24 9.29 -5.20
CA GLY A 55 -1.64 9.96 -3.96
C GLY A 55 -1.36 9.15 -2.69
N GLY A 56 -1.53 7.82 -2.75
CA GLY A 56 -1.22 6.93 -1.62
C GLY A 56 0.26 6.97 -1.23
N GLN A 57 1.17 7.12 -2.19
CA GLN A 57 2.59 7.26 -1.90
C GLN A 57 2.90 8.57 -1.19
N ILE A 58 2.33 9.69 -1.66
CA ILE A 58 2.57 11.02 -1.07
C ILE A 58 2.01 11.08 0.36
N VAL A 59 0.86 10.45 0.61
CA VAL A 59 0.32 10.31 1.97
C VAL A 59 1.21 9.41 2.83
N GLY A 60 1.68 8.28 2.31
CA GLY A 60 2.59 7.38 3.03
C GLY A 60 3.90 8.06 3.42
N GLN A 61 4.53 8.78 2.49
CA GLN A 61 5.74 9.55 2.76
C GLN A 61 5.49 10.71 3.74
N ALA A 62 4.38 11.45 3.61
CA ALA A 62 4.02 12.48 4.58
C ALA A 62 3.85 11.91 5.99
N LEU A 63 3.25 10.73 6.12
CA LEU A 63 3.11 10.04 7.39
C LEU A 63 4.47 9.57 7.95
N VAL A 64 5.38 9.07 7.11
CA VAL A 64 6.76 8.74 7.53
C VAL A 64 7.47 9.98 8.07
N ALA A 65 7.41 11.11 7.34
CA ALA A 65 8.01 12.36 7.79
C ALA A 65 7.43 12.82 9.16
N ALA A 66 6.11 12.74 9.33
CA ALA A 66 5.46 13.04 10.60
C ALA A 66 5.94 12.09 11.72
N ALA A 67 5.96 10.78 11.45
CA ALA A 67 6.37 9.75 12.40
C ALA A 67 7.84 9.90 12.84
N SER A 68 8.72 10.38 11.95
CA SER A 68 10.13 10.68 12.29
C SER A 68 10.31 11.84 13.28
N SER A 69 9.24 12.57 13.60
CA SER A 69 9.27 13.73 14.52
C SER A 69 8.57 13.49 15.86
N VAL A 70 8.08 12.27 16.13
CA VAL A 70 7.44 11.84 17.39
C VAL A 70 8.29 10.77 18.09
N THR A 71 7.94 10.39 19.33
CA THR A 71 8.66 9.35 20.07
C THR A 71 8.23 7.94 19.63
N GLU A 72 9.07 6.93 19.86
CA GLU A 72 8.81 5.55 19.39
C GLU A 72 7.58 4.89 20.04
N ASP A 73 7.15 5.37 21.22
CA ASP A 73 5.96 4.92 21.94
C ASP A 73 4.65 5.55 21.44
N GLU A 74 4.73 6.47 20.47
CA GLU A 74 3.58 7.14 19.86
C GLU A 74 3.22 6.50 18.52
N HIS A 75 1.96 6.08 18.38
CA HIS A 75 1.45 5.45 17.17
C HIS A 75 0.40 6.33 16.50
N VAL A 76 0.44 6.41 15.17
CA VAL A 76 -0.59 7.13 14.41
C VAL A 76 -1.94 6.46 14.62
N HIS A 77 -2.98 7.24 14.89
CA HIS A 77 -4.35 6.75 15.02
C HIS A 77 -5.33 7.46 14.09
N SER A 78 -4.97 8.63 13.57
CA SER A 78 -5.74 9.31 12.53
C SER A 78 -4.86 10.20 11.67
N LEU A 79 -5.32 10.43 10.44
CA LEU A 79 -4.76 11.44 9.55
C LEU A 79 -5.84 12.03 8.66
N HIS A 80 -5.65 13.28 8.25
CA HIS A 80 -6.52 14.00 7.33
C HIS A 80 -5.67 14.68 6.26
N CYS A 81 -6.06 14.52 5.00
CA CYS A 81 -5.28 14.96 3.85
C CYS A 81 -6.14 15.75 2.86
N TYR A 82 -5.56 16.81 2.29
CA TYR A 82 -6.09 17.51 1.14
C TYR A 82 -5.06 17.50 0.02
N PHE A 83 -5.42 16.95 -1.15
CA PHE A 83 -4.65 17.07 -2.38
C PHE A 83 -4.95 18.44 -3.00
N VAL A 84 -3.98 19.35 -2.93
CA VAL A 84 -4.16 20.74 -3.36
C VAL A 84 -3.83 20.90 -4.84
N ARG A 85 -2.82 20.17 -5.33
CA ARG A 85 -2.35 20.24 -6.73
C ARG A 85 -1.88 18.87 -7.20
N ALA A 86 -1.92 18.66 -8.51
CA ALA A 86 -1.26 17.51 -9.12
C ALA A 86 0.26 17.70 -9.04
N GLY A 87 0.97 16.71 -8.53
CA GLY A 87 2.43 16.73 -8.49
C GLY A 87 3.07 16.14 -9.75
N ASP A 88 4.28 16.59 -10.05
CA ASP A 88 5.11 16.13 -11.16
C ASP A 88 5.98 14.94 -10.69
N PRO A 89 5.84 13.74 -11.27
CA PRO A 89 6.65 12.59 -10.89
C PRO A 89 8.15 12.73 -11.16
N LYS A 90 8.56 13.66 -12.04
CA LYS A 90 9.96 13.87 -12.43
C LYS A 90 10.75 14.67 -11.40
N ILE A 91 10.08 15.24 -10.40
CA ILE A 91 10.66 16.21 -9.47
C ILE A 91 10.53 15.67 -8.04
N PRO A 92 11.58 15.75 -7.21
CA PRO A 92 11.49 15.40 -5.80
C PRO A 92 10.39 16.16 -5.06
N VAL A 93 9.81 15.54 -4.04
CA VAL A 93 8.83 16.17 -3.16
C VAL A 93 9.50 16.50 -1.83
N LEU A 94 9.38 17.75 -1.38
CA LEU A 94 9.82 18.15 -0.05
C LEU A 94 8.67 17.97 0.95
N TYR A 95 8.95 17.34 2.08
CA TYR A 95 8.02 17.16 3.18
C TYR A 95 8.47 18.01 4.36
N GLN A 96 7.76 19.11 4.61
CA GLN A 96 8.00 19.99 5.74
C GLN A 96 7.02 19.64 6.86
N VAL A 97 7.53 19.37 8.05
CA VAL A 97 6.76 18.98 9.23
C VAL A 97 6.70 20.15 10.21
N ASP A 98 5.51 20.53 10.61
CA ASP A 98 5.24 21.48 11.68
C ASP A 98 4.74 20.70 12.91
N ARG A 99 5.49 20.81 14.03
CA ARG A 99 5.09 20.24 15.32
C ARG A 99 3.96 21.05 15.93
N THR A 100 2.73 20.68 15.59
CA THR A 100 1.53 21.44 15.97
C THR A 100 1.28 21.36 17.47
N ARG A 101 1.52 20.20 18.10
CA ARG A 101 1.40 20.00 19.54
C ARG A 101 2.20 18.77 19.99
N ASP A 102 2.84 18.90 21.15
CA ASP A 102 3.38 17.77 21.92
C ASP A 102 2.67 17.75 23.28
N GLY A 103 1.79 16.77 23.47
CA GLY A 103 1.03 16.57 24.70
C GLY A 103 1.53 15.37 25.49
N ARG A 104 0.94 15.15 26.68
CA ARG A 104 1.27 13.99 27.51
C ARG A 104 0.90 12.65 26.85
N SER A 105 -0.23 12.61 26.16
CA SER A 105 -0.78 11.40 25.53
C SER A 105 -0.87 11.51 24.01
N PHE A 106 -0.96 12.72 23.47
CA PHE A 106 -1.19 12.97 22.06
C PHE A 106 -0.18 13.95 21.49
N SER A 107 0.28 13.65 20.29
CA SER A 107 1.13 14.52 19.48
C SER A 107 0.47 14.77 18.14
N VAL A 108 0.50 16.02 17.67
CA VAL A 108 -0.10 16.42 16.39
C VAL A 108 0.99 16.99 15.48
N ARG A 109 1.03 16.51 14.24
CA ARG A 109 1.95 16.96 13.19
C ARG A 109 1.16 17.45 11.99
N SER A 110 1.52 18.62 11.49
CA SER A 110 1.04 19.11 10.20
C SER A 110 2.17 18.94 9.18
N VAL A 111 1.90 18.37 8.01
CA VAL A 111 2.89 18.11 6.97
C VAL A 111 2.46 18.78 5.67
N LYS A 112 3.37 19.51 5.05
CA LYS A 112 3.21 20.03 3.70
C LYS A 112 4.12 19.25 2.76
N ALA A 113 3.53 18.61 1.76
CA ALA A 113 4.30 18.08 0.63
C ALA A 113 4.39 19.19 -0.44
N ILE A 114 5.59 19.55 -0.85
CA ILE A 114 5.89 20.77 -1.62
C ILE A 114 6.67 20.40 -2.88
N GLN A 115 6.25 20.96 -4.01
CA GLN A 115 7.00 21.00 -5.26
C GLN A 115 6.98 22.43 -5.81
N HIS A 116 8.08 22.88 -6.44
CA HIS A 116 8.20 24.26 -6.95
C HIS A 116 7.86 25.36 -5.91
N GLY A 117 8.16 25.10 -4.64
CA GLY A 117 7.84 26.05 -3.56
C GLY A 117 6.35 26.15 -3.22
N VAL A 118 5.47 25.35 -3.81
CA VAL A 118 4.02 25.34 -3.52
C VAL A 118 3.55 23.98 -2.98
N PRO A 119 2.60 23.96 -2.03
CA PRO A 119 2.03 22.71 -1.53
C PRO A 119 1.24 21.96 -2.61
N ILE A 120 1.50 20.66 -2.72
CA ILE A 120 0.73 19.70 -3.51
C ILE A 120 -0.19 18.85 -2.62
N LEU A 121 0.20 18.63 -1.35
CA LEU A 121 -0.57 17.96 -0.31
C LEU A 121 -0.43 18.73 1.00
N THR A 122 -1.52 18.85 1.75
CA THR A 122 -1.49 19.19 3.17
C THR A 122 -2.04 18.01 3.97
N CYS A 123 -1.31 17.55 4.98
CA CYS A 123 -1.67 16.44 5.84
C CYS A 123 -1.62 16.88 7.30
N GLN A 124 -2.57 16.42 8.12
CA GLN A 124 -2.46 16.47 9.58
C GLN A 124 -2.56 15.06 10.12
N ALA A 125 -1.61 14.65 10.95
CA ALA A 125 -1.55 13.34 11.57
C ALA A 125 -1.56 13.49 13.10
N SER A 126 -2.37 12.66 13.75
CA SER A 126 -2.45 12.57 15.20
C SER A 126 -1.88 11.24 15.67
N PHE A 127 -1.01 11.33 16.67
CA PHE A 127 -0.31 10.22 17.28
C PHE A 127 -0.75 10.11 18.74
N HIS A 128 -0.87 8.88 19.21
CA HIS A 128 -1.31 8.55 20.57
C HIS A 128 -0.34 7.54 21.17
N ARG A 129 0.03 7.76 22.42
CA ARG A 129 0.80 6.78 23.20
C ARG A 129 -0.08 5.57 23.48
N SER A 130 0.49 4.37 23.34
CA SER A 130 -0.24 3.14 23.65
C SER A 130 -0.72 3.14 25.11
N GLN A 131 -2.01 2.88 25.31
CA GLN A 131 -2.68 2.88 26.61
C GLN A 131 -3.75 1.79 26.60
N GLU A 132 -3.93 1.11 27.74
CA GLU A 132 -5.01 0.13 27.88
C GLU A 132 -6.38 0.81 27.79
N SER A 133 -7.28 0.20 27.01
CA SER A 133 -8.69 0.61 26.95
C SER A 133 -9.54 -0.40 27.70
N PRO A 134 -10.42 0.04 28.62
CA PRO A 134 -11.37 -0.85 29.28
C PRO A 134 -12.50 -1.32 28.35
N LEU A 135 -12.60 -0.74 27.15
CA LEU A 135 -13.64 -1.05 26.17
C LEU A 135 -13.01 -1.46 24.84
N GLN A 136 -13.48 -2.58 24.31
CA GLN A 136 -13.15 -3.06 22.97
C GLN A 136 -14.45 -3.48 22.27
N HIS A 137 -14.75 -2.84 21.15
CA HIS A 137 -15.87 -3.20 20.30
C HIS A 137 -15.59 -2.78 18.86
N GLN A 138 -16.16 -3.50 17.91
CA GLN A 138 -16.09 -3.19 16.48
C GLN A 138 -17.35 -3.66 15.77
N PHE A 139 -17.60 -3.17 14.56
CA PHE A 139 -18.65 -3.74 13.71
C PHE A 139 -18.28 -5.17 13.29
N THR A 140 -19.30 -6.00 13.12
CA THR A 140 -19.12 -7.35 12.53
C THR A 140 -18.65 -7.23 11.08
N MET A 141 -17.66 -8.04 10.70
CA MET A 141 -17.21 -8.13 9.32
C MET A 141 -18.36 -8.58 8.41
N PRO A 142 -18.59 -7.93 7.25
CA PRO A 142 -19.65 -8.34 6.33
C PRO A 142 -19.38 -9.73 5.73
N THR A 143 -20.44 -10.50 5.50
CA THR A 143 -20.36 -11.78 4.78
C THR A 143 -19.98 -11.55 3.32
N VAL A 144 -18.83 -12.08 2.91
CA VAL A 144 -18.28 -12.00 1.56
C VAL A 144 -17.63 -13.33 1.16
N PRO A 145 -17.50 -13.65 -0.14
CA PRO A 145 -16.77 -14.83 -0.59
C PRO A 145 -15.34 -14.87 -0.06
N ALA A 146 -14.85 -16.08 0.19
CA ALA A 146 -13.47 -16.30 0.62
C ALA A 146 -12.48 -15.90 -0.49
N PRO A 147 -11.27 -15.41 -0.15
CA PRO A 147 -10.32 -14.97 -1.16
C PRO A 147 -9.90 -16.09 -2.12
N GLU A 148 -9.96 -17.36 -1.73
CA GLU A 148 -9.65 -18.54 -2.57
C GLU A 148 -10.68 -18.74 -3.69
N GLU A 149 -11.90 -18.25 -3.52
CA GLU A 149 -13.00 -18.35 -4.50
C GLU A 149 -12.95 -17.24 -5.56
N LEU A 150 -12.08 -16.25 -5.38
CA LEU A 150 -12.01 -15.04 -6.19
C LEU A 150 -10.77 -15.01 -7.07
N LEU A 151 -10.97 -14.52 -8.28
CA LEU A 151 -9.89 -14.25 -9.22
C LEU A 151 -9.10 -13.01 -8.78
N THR A 152 -7.78 -13.09 -8.91
CA THR A 152 -6.89 -11.93 -8.86
C THR A 152 -7.20 -10.97 -10.01
N ARG A 153 -6.77 -9.70 -9.84
CA ARG A 153 -6.85 -8.70 -10.92
C ARG A 153 -6.15 -9.19 -12.18
N GLU A 154 -5.01 -9.85 -12.04
CA GLU A 154 -4.22 -10.41 -13.13
C GLU A 154 -4.99 -11.50 -13.89
N GLU A 155 -5.60 -12.46 -13.18
CA GLU A 155 -6.43 -13.51 -13.78
C GLU A 155 -7.68 -12.95 -14.48
N LEU A 156 -8.30 -11.92 -13.89
CA LEU A 156 -9.39 -11.19 -14.53
C LEU A 156 -8.93 -10.56 -15.85
N ILE A 157 -7.78 -9.89 -15.87
CA ILE A 157 -7.24 -9.30 -17.09
C ILE A 157 -7.00 -10.39 -18.16
N TYR A 158 -6.41 -11.54 -17.80
CA TYR A 158 -6.23 -12.65 -18.72
C TYR A 158 -7.56 -13.19 -19.27
N LYS A 159 -8.62 -13.23 -18.44
CA LYS A 159 -9.97 -13.61 -18.88
C LYS A 159 -10.50 -12.64 -19.93
N TYR A 160 -10.33 -11.32 -19.74
CA TYR A 160 -10.75 -10.32 -20.73
C TYR A 160 -9.94 -10.37 -22.02
N LEU A 161 -8.62 -10.62 -21.95
CA LEU A 161 -7.76 -10.71 -23.13
C LEU A 161 -8.12 -11.88 -24.06
N LYS A 162 -8.79 -12.92 -23.55
CA LYS A 162 -9.30 -14.06 -24.33
C LYS A 162 -10.54 -13.73 -25.15
N ASP A 163 -11.20 -12.60 -24.89
CA ASP A 163 -12.38 -12.19 -25.66
C ASP A 163 -11.97 -11.69 -27.06
N PRO A 164 -12.41 -12.35 -28.15
CA PRO A 164 -12.07 -11.94 -29.51
C PRO A 164 -12.73 -10.61 -29.90
N SER A 165 -13.81 -10.20 -29.23
CA SER A 165 -14.50 -8.93 -29.49
C SER A 165 -13.80 -7.72 -28.85
N LEU A 166 -12.77 -7.95 -28.03
CA LEU A 166 -12.06 -6.89 -27.33
C LEU A 166 -11.34 -5.96 -28.32
N VAL A 167 -11.66 -4.67 -28.24
CA VAL A 167 -11.06 -3.61 -29.06
C VAL A 167 -9.55 -3.50 -28.80
N GLU A 168 -8.76 -3.29 -29.84
CA GLU A 168 -7.28 -3.30 -29.76
C GLU A 168 -6.71 -2.29 -28.75
N LYS A 169 -7.30 -1.09 -28.67
CA LYS A 169 -6.93 -0.09 -27.66
C LYS A 169 -7.06 -0.63 -26.24
N HIS A 170 -8.10 -1.39 -25.95
CA HIS A 170 -8.34 -1.99 -24.64
C HIS A 170 -7.35 -3.12 -24.37
N ARG A 171 -7.07 -3.96 -25.36
CA ARG A 171 -6.05 -5.01 -25.30
C ARG A 171 -4.68 -4.44 -24.95
N LEU A 172 -4.26 -3.36 -25.63
CA LEU A 172 -3.02 -2.66 -25.32
C LEU A 172 -3.00 -2.10 -23.89
N GLY A 173 -4.12 -1.54 -23.43
CA GLY A 173 -4.25 -1.03 -22.05
C GLY A 173 -4.11 -2.13 -21.00
N LEU A 174 -4.77 -3.27 -21.20
CA LEU A 174 -4.69 -4.44 -20.33
C LEU A 174 -3.28 -5.03 -20.25
N ASN A 175 -2.61 -5.18 -21.40
CA ASN A 175 -1.23 -5.65 -21.45
C ASN A 175 -0.27 -4.71 -20.72
N LYS A 176 -0.49 -3.38 -20.82
CA LYS A 176 0.29 -2.40 -20.04
C LYS A 176 0.09 -2.54 -18.53
N ILE A 177 -1.12 -2.89 -18.08
CA ILE A 177 -1.40 -3.12 -16.65
C ILE A 177 -0.73 -4.41 -16.18
N LEU A 178 -0.80 -5.50 -16.97
CA LEU A 178 -0.12 -6.77 -16.63
C LEU A 178 1.41 -6.63 -16.57
N ALA A 179 1.98 -5.76 -17.40
CA ALA A 179 3.42 -5.49 -17.37
C ALA A 179 3.88 -4.74 -16.11
N GLN A 180 2.96 -4.23 -15.28
CA GLN A 180 3.30 -3.59 -14.01
C GLN A 180 3.44 -4.62 -12.91
N ASP A 181 4.64 -4.76 -12.35
CA ASP A 181 4.83 -5.49 -11.10
C ASP A 181 4.29 -4.65 -9.94
N ILE A 182 3.15 -5.07 -9.38
CA ILE A 182 2.53 -4.42 -8.22
C ILE A 182 2.69 -5.35 -7.01
N PRO A 183 3.27 -4.84 -5.89
CA PRO A 183 3.59 -5.67 -4.72
C PRO A 183 2.37 -6.02 -3.85
N ILE A 184 1.17 -5.63 -4.27
CA ILE A 184 -0.10 -5.88 -3.59
C ILE A 184 -0.98 -6.69 -4.53
N GLU A 185 -1.40 -7.86 -4.07
CA GLU A 185 -2.44 -8.67 -4.67
C GLU A 185 -3.81 -8.07 -4.33
N ILE A 186 -4.69 -8.02 -5.33
CA ILE A 186 -6.05 -7.49 -5.19
C ILE A 186 -7.02 -8.49 -5.82
N LYS A 187 -8.02 -8.93 -5.04
CA LYS A 187 -9.12 -9.79 -5.51
C LYS A 187 -10.46 -9.08 -5.31
N PRO A 188 -11.08 -8.52 -6.37
CA PRO A 188 -12.38 -7.88 -6.26
C PRO A 188 -13.50 -8.91 -6.04
N ILE A 189 -14.42 -8.62 -5.11
CA ILE A 189 -15.60 -9.48 -4.87
C ILE A 189 -16.64 -9.31 -5.98
N ASN A 190 -16.87 -8.08 -6.42
CA ASN A 190 -17.77 -7.75 -7.53
C ASN A 190 -16.97 -6.90 -8.54
N PRO A 191 -16.15 -7.53 -9.41
CA PRO A 191 -15.39 -6.76 -10.39
C PRO A 191 -16.36 -6.02 -11.33
N PRO A 192 -16.23 -4.69 -11.47
CA PRO A 192 -17.01 -3.98 -12.46
C PRO A 192 -16.62 -4.48 -13.85
N ASP A 193 -17.55 -4.42 -14.80
CA ASP A 193 -17.17 -4.58 -16.20
C ASP A 193 -16.17 -3.47 -16.56
N MET A 194 -14.95 -3.86 -16.94
CA MET A 194 -13.87 -2.92 -17.20
C MET A 194 -14.13 -1.99 -18.39
N PHE A 195 -15.04 -2.35 -19.29
CA PHE A 195 -15.28 -1.64 -20.55
C PHE A 195 -16.70 -1.10 -20.66
N HIS A 196 -17.67 -1.76 -20.04
CA HIS A 196 -19.06 -1.30 -19.97
C HIS A 196 -19.32 -0.61 -18.63
N ARG A 197 -19.44 0.71 -18.66
CA ARG A 197 -19.88 1.50 -17.50
C ARG A 197 -21.38 1.33 -17.30
N LEU A 198 -21.77 0.22 -16.68
CA LEU A 198 -23.14 0.01 -16.25
C LEU A 198 -23.33 0.63 -14.85
N PRO A 199 -24.50 1.23 -14.57
CA PRO A 199 -24.85 1.62 -13.21
C PRO A 199 -24.73 0.41 -12.27
N GLN A 200 -24.04 0.59 -11.16
CA GLN A 200 -23.89 -0.39 -10.10
C GLN A 200 -24.08 0.30 -8.76
N GLU A 201 -24.38 -0.49 -7.73
CA GLU A 201 -24.33 -0.01 -6.34
C GLU A 201 -22.97 0.64 -6.06
N PRO A 202 -22.90 1.80 -5.38
CA PRO A 202 -21.65 2.50 -5.07
C PRO A 202 -20.89 1.79 -3.93
N ARG A 203 -20.77 0.47 -4.03
CA ARG A 203 -20.14 -0.41 -3.05
C ARG A 203 -19.20 -1.36 -3.77
N GLN A 204 -17.92 -1.23 -3.46
CA GLN A 204 -16.87 -2.12 -3.94
C GLN A 204 -16.15 -2.73 -2.75
N MET A 205 -15.88 -4.03 -2.82
CA MET A 205 -15.18 -4.78 -1.78
C MET A 205 -14.08 -5.59 -2.45
N PHE A 206 -12.91 -5.63 -1.80
CA PHE A 206 -11.72 -6.29 -2.31
C PHE A 206 -11.03 -6.99 -1.16
N TRP A 207 -10.49 -8.17 -1.43
CA TRP A 207 -9.40 -8.70 -0.64
C TRP A 207 -8.10 -8.09 -1.12
N VAL A 208 -7.24 -7.70 -0.18
CA VAL A 208 -5.91 -7.14 -0.46
C VAL A 208 -4.88 -7.87 0.38
N ARG A 209 -3.74 -8.19 -0.25
CA ARG A 209 -2.64 -8.91 0.42
C ARG A 209 -1.31 -8.44 -0.13
N ALA A 210 -0.34 -8.20 0.75
CA ALA A 210 1.03 -7.97 0.30
C ALA A 210 1.62 -9.26 -0.31
N LYS A 211 2.24 -9.16 -1.49
CA LYS A 211 2.88 -10.32 -2.18
C LYS A 211 4.22 -10.72 -1.56
N GLY A 212 4.63 -10.08 -0.46
CA GLY A 212 5.87 -10.33 0.26
C GLY A 212 5.74 -9.88 1.72
N LEU A 213 6.75 -10.22 2.53
CA LEU A 213 6.74 -9.94 3.96
C LEU A 213 6.90 -8.42 4.20
N ILE A 214 5.96 -7.80 4.93
CA ILE A 214 6.01 -6.38 5.30
C ILE A 214 6.28 -6.13 6.79
N GLY A 215 6.35 -7.21 7.59
CA GLY A 215 6.51 -7.19 9.04
C GLY A 215 6.39 -8.60 9.60
N LYS A 216 6.54 -8.77 10.92
CA LYS A 216 6.30 -10.07 11.56
C LYS A 216 4.82 -10.47 11.34
N PRO A 217 4.51 -11.73 11.01
CA PRO A 217 3.13 -12.20 10.98
C PRO A 217 2.47 -11.91 12.33
N LEU A 218 1.23 -11.44 12.31
CA LEU A 218 0.42 -11.42 13.53
C LEU A 218 0.29 -12.89 13.96
N VAL A 219 0.81 -13.22 15.14
CA VAL A 219 0.55 -14.52 15.76
C VAL A 219 -0.94 -14.54 16.05
N THR A 220 -1.71 -15.24 15.23
CA THR A 220 -3.10 -15.56 15.56
C THR A 220 -3.03 -16.58 16.69
N SER A 221 -3.20 -16.14 17.92
CA SER A 221 -3.62 -17.03 19.00
C SER A 221 -4.97 -17.61 18.58
N ASN A 222 -4.97 -18.86 18.14
CA ASN A 222 -6.19 -19.64 18.09
C ASN A 222 -6.60 -19.87 19.55
N ASP A 223 -7.51 -19.04 20.04
CA ASP A 223 -8.37 -19.38 21.18
C ASP A 223 -9.72 -19.87 20.65
#